data_AF-A0A433HKA4-F1
#
_entry.id   AF-A0A433HKA4-F1
#
_cell.length_a   1.000
_cell.length_b   1.000
_cell.length_c   1.000
_cell.angle_alpha   90.00
_cell.angle_beta   90.00
_cell.angle_gamma   90.00
#
_symmetry.space_group_name_H-M   'P 1'
#
loop_
_entity.id
_entity.type
_entity.pdbx_description
1 polymer ?
#
loop_
_entity_poly.entity_id
_entity_poly.type
_entity_poly.pdbx_seq_one_letter_code
_entity_poly.pdbx_strand_id
1 'polypeptide(L)'
;MDIKTYLKQHKPRDRRALADAAGTKLIYLRQISAGLRRASADLAIRLEHASNGLMTAREIRPDLPWREITPNGVVQPHSSQSGINHTTSPQEVA
;
A
#
# COMPACT_ATOMS: atom_id res chain seq x y z
N MET A 1 -0.12 -3.60 -0.49
CA MET A 1 0.55 -3.88 -1.77
C MET A 1 1.74 -2.95 -1.98
N ASP A 2 2.90 -3.48 -2.40
CA ASP A 2 4.08 -2.64 -2.73
C ASP A 2 4.07 -2.08 -4.16
N ILE A 3 4.86 -1.02 -4.40
CA ILE A 3 5.08 -0.40 -5.73
C ILE A 3 5.46 -1.44 -6.79
N LYS A 4 6.34 -2.39 -6.46
CA LYS A 4 6.78 -3.45 -7.38
C LYS A 4 5.61 -4.33 -7.84
N THR A 5 4.73 -4.66 -6.92
CA THR A 5 3.56 -5.51 -7.17
C THR A 5 2.54 -4.75 -8.03
N TYR A 6 2.25 -3.49 -7.71
CA TYR A 6 1.38 -2.64 -8.52
C TYR A 6 1.89 -2.48 -9.97
N LEU A 7 3.19 -2.18 -10.13
CA LEU A 7 3.80 -2.06 -11.44
C LEU A 7 3.81 -3.37 -12.23
N LYS A 8 3.64 -4.54 -11.61
CA LYS A 8 3.50 -5.82 -12.34
C LYS A 8 2.07 -6.09 -12.78
N GLN A 9 1.09 -5.76 -11.92
CA GLN A 9 -0.32 -6.09 -12.15
C GLN A 9 -1.03 -5.12 -13.10
N HIS A 10 -0.62 -3.85 -13.14
CA HIS A 10 -1.30 -2.82 -13.92
C HIS A 10 -0.70 -2.62 -15.33
N LYS A 11 -1.48 -2.11 -16.28
CA LYS A 11 -1.01 -1.84 -17.65
C LYS A 11 -0.10 -0.60 -17.70
N PRO A 12 0.76 -0.44 -18.72
CA PRO A 12 1.66 0.72 -18.83
C PRO A 12 0.93 2.07 -18.75
N ARG A 13 -0.29 2.15 -19.29
CA ARG A 13 -1.16 3.33 -19.21
C ARG A 13 -1.51 3.67 -17.77
N ASP A 14 -1.98 2.69 -16.99
CA ASP A 14 -2.40 2.89 -15.59
C ASP A 14 -1.21 3.25 -14.70
N ARG A 15 -0.03 2.65 -14.95
CA ARG A 15 1.20 3.00 -14.24
C ARG A 15 1.61 4.45 -14.46
N ARG A 16 1.41 4.96 -15.69
CA ARG A 16 1.70 6.35 -16.06
C ARG A 16 0.68 7.30 -15.42
N ALA A 17 -0.60 6.95 -15.49
CA ALA A 17 -1.67 7.69 -14.82
C ALA A 17 -1.42 7.80 -13.30
N LEU A 18 -1.00 6.71 -12.65
CA LEU A 18 -0.63 6.73 -11.23
C LEU A 18 0.55 7.67 -10.98
N ALA A 19 1.59 7.61 -11.81
CA ALA A 19 2.75 8.50 -11.67
C ALA A 19 2.35 9.97 -11.82
N ASP A 20 1.57 10.30 -12.85
CA ASP A 20 1.09 11.65 -13.10
C ASP A 20 0.19 12.15 -11.97
N ALA A 21 -0.75 11.34 -11.49
CA ALA A 21 -1.62 11.67 -10.36
C ALA A 21 -0.84 11.85 -9.04
N ALA A 22 0.19 11.04 -8.82
CA ALA A 22 1.09 11.19 -7.69
C ALA A 22 2.11 12.32 -7.88
N GLY A 23 2.11 13.05 -9.00
CA GLY A 23 3.04 14.14 -9.29
C GLY A 23 4.50 13.67 -9.40
N THR A 24 4.73 12.51 -10.00
CA THR A 24 6.05 11.91 -10.23
C THR A 24 6.16 11.32 -11.64
N LYS A 25 7.34 10.79 -11.99
CA LYS A 25 7.59 10.14 -13.28
C LYS A 25 7.58 8.62 -13.13
N LEU A 26 7.07 7.91 -14.14
CA LEU A 26 7.08 6.44 -14.18
C LEU A 26 8.49 5.84 -14.02
N ILE A 27 9.52 6.51 -14.55
CA ILE A 27 10.92 6.11 -14.39
C ILE A 27 11.32 6.11 -12.91
N TYR A 28 10.85 7.07 -12.13
CA TYR A 28 11.15 7.16 -10.70
C TYR A 28 10.51 5.99 -9.93
N LEU A 29 9.27 5.64 -10.25
CA LEU A 29 8.60 4.46 -9.69
C LEU A 29 9.35 3.16 -10.02
N ARG A 30 9.85 3.05 -11.26
CA ARG A 30 10.70 1.91 -11.65
C ARG A 30 11.99 1.84 -10.84
N GLN A 31 12.68 2.96 -10.65
CA GLN A 31 13.89 3.01 -9.82
C GLN A 31 13.62 2.61 -8.37
N ILE A 32 12.49 3.02 -7.80
CA ILE A 32 12.06 2.59 -6.47
C ILE A 32 11.79 1.09 -6.44
N SER A 33 11.05 0.56 -7.43
CA SER A 33 10.76 -0.88 -7.50
C SER A 33 11.99 -1.75 -7.70
N ALA A 34 13.05 -1.20 -8.29
CA ALA A 34 14.34 -1.84 -8.49
C ALA A 34 15.27 -1.70 -7.27
N GLY A 35 14.87 -0.99 -6.22
CA GLY A 35 15.70 -0.73 -5.04
C GLY A 35 16.81 0.30 -5.26
N LEU A 36 16.86 0.96 -6.42
CA LEU A 36 17.87 1.97 -6.75
C LEU A 36 17.61 3.31 -6.05
N ARG A 37 16.34 3.58 -5.70
CA ARG A 37 15.91 4.82 -5.05
C ARG A 37 14.90 4.48 -3.96
N ARG A 38 14.78 5.39 -2.98
CA ARG A 38 13.82 5.28 -1.89
C ARG A 38 12.75 6.36 -2.07
N ALA A 39 11.47 5.99 -1.97
CA ALA A 39 10.38 6.96 -1.99
C ALA A 39 10.45 7.87 -0.76
N SER A 40 10.18 9.17 -0.93
CA SER A 40 9.98 10.08 0.19
C SER A 40 8.66 9.80 0.90
N ALA A 41 8.52 10.28 2.14
CA ALA A 41 7.27 10.15 2.90
C ALA A 41 6.09 10.78 2.15
N ASP A 42 6.30 12.01 1.66
CA ASP A 42 5.32 12.74 0.85
C ASP A 42 4.91 11.98 -0.42
N LEU A 43 5.87 11.38 -1.13
CA LEU A 43 5.55 10.59 -2.32
C LEU A 43 4.75 9.33 -1.98
N ALA A 44 5.06 8.68 -0.86
CA ALA A 44 4.34 7.49 -0.41
C ALA A 44 2.87 7.83 -0.10
N ILE A 45 2.59 8.96 0.55
CA ILE A 45 1.23 9.47 0.79
C ILE A 45 0.53 9.79 -0.54
N ARG A 46 1.19 10.50 -1.45
CA ARG A 46 0.61 10.84 -2.77
C ARG A 46 0.26 9.59 -3.57
N LEU A 47 1.09 8.56 -3.51
CA LEU A 47 0.83 7.27 -4.16
C LEU A 47 -0.36 6.55 -3.54
N GLU A 48 -0.51 6.58 -2.22
CA GLU A 48 -1.66 6.03 -1.52
C GLU A 48 -2.96 6.68 -2.01
N HIS A 49 -3.03 8.02 -2.01
CA HIS A 49 -4.18 8.76 -2.54
C HIS A 49 -4.43 8.48 -4.03
N ALA A 50 -3.39 8.52 -4.86
CA ALA A 50 -3.52 8.28 -6.31
C ALA A 50 -3.96 6.84 -6.64
N SER A 51 -3.67 5.89 -5.75
CA SER A 51 -4.09 4.50 -5.87
C SER A 51 -5.45 4.20 -5.24
N ASN A 52 -6.15 5.21 -4.69
CA ASN A 52 -7.37 5.04 -3.89
C ASN A 52 -7.21 4.01 -2.75
N GLY A 53 -6.06 4.01 -2.07
CA GLY A 53 -5.80 3.10 -0.94
C GLY A 53 -5.44 1.67 -1.32
N LEU A 54 -5.22 1.36 -2.61
CA LEU A 54 -4.71 0.05 -3.04
C LEU A 54 -3.29 -0.23 -2.52
N MET A 55 -2.48 0.81 -2.36
CA MET A 55 -1.18 0.76 -1.67
C MET A 55 -1.17 1.81 -0.56
N THR A 56 -0.59 1.46 0.59
CA THR A 56 -0.46 2.41 1.71
C THR A 56 0.96 2.93 1.84
N ALA A 57 1.11 4.18 2.28
CA ALA A 57 2.42 4.79 2.49
C ALA A 57 3.29 4.00 3.49
N ARG A 58 2.65 3.31 4.45
CA ARG A 58 3.26 2.41 5.42
C ARG A 58 3.90 1.19 4.80
N GLU A 59 3.22 0.53 3.86
CA GLU A 59 3.79 -0.61 3.15
C GLU A 59 4.97 -0.17 2.27
N ILE A 60 4.88 1.02 1.65
CA ILE A 60 5.97 1.58 0.83
C ILE A 60 7.19 1.94 1.68
N ARG A 61 6.99 2.43 2.91
CA ARG A 61 8.06 2.89 3.81
C ARG A 61 7.79 2.43 5.25
N PRO A 62 8.01 1.15 5.57
CA PRO A 62 7.79 0.65 6.93
C PRO A 62 8.80 1.20 7.95
N ASP A 63 9.91 1.82 7.51
CA ASP A 63 10.89 2.40 8.44
C ASP A 63 10.47 3.75 9.03
N LEU A 64 9.45 4.41 8.46
CA LEU A 64 9.02 5.71 8.95
C LEU A 64 8.00 5.55 10.08
N PRO A 65 8.10 6.35 11.15
CA PRO A 65 7.12 6.35 12.23
C PRO A 65 5.84 7.07 11.78
N TRP A 66 5.01 6.39 10.99
CA TRP A 66 3.74 6.91 10.50
C TRP A 66 2.74 7.08 11.63
N ARG A 67 2.61 8.31 12.16
CA ARG A 67 1.59 8.66 13.14
C ARG A 67 0.23 8.73 12.46
N GLU A 68 -0.66 7.84 12.87
CA GLU A 68 -2.08 7.89 12.50
C GLU A 68 -2.73 9.04 13.27
N ILE A 69 -3.14 10.08 12.54
CA ILE A 69 -3.98 11.14 13.09
C ILE A 69 -5.42 10.70 12.81
N THR A 70 -6.04 10.01 13.75
CA THR A 70 -7.49 9.82 13.71
C THR A 70 -8.17 11.15 14.05
N PRO A 71 -9.33 11.50 13.47
CA PRO A 71 -10.02 12.76 13.76
C PRO A 71 -10.41 12.93 15.25
N ASN A 72 -10.35 11.86 16.05
CA ASN A 72 -10.57 11.87 17.49
C ASN A 72 -9.27 11.80 18.34
N GLY A 73 -8.08 11.89 17.73
CA GLY A 73 -6.80 11.88 18.45
C GLY A 73 -6.43 10.53 19.11
N VAL A 74 -7.20 9.48 18.87
CA VAL A 74 -6.92 8.13 19.40
C VAL A 74 -5.90 7.46 18.49
N VAL A 75 -4.69 7.29 19.01
CA VAL A 75 -3.63 6.50 18.37
C VAL A 75 -4.05 5.03 18.47
N GLN A 76 -4.54 4.44 17.38
CA GLN A 76 -4.91 3.02 17.39
C GLN A 76 -3.64 2.16 17.42
N PRO A 77 -3.49 1.23 18.38
CA PRO A 77 -2.57 0.12 18.22
C PRO A 77 -3.16 -0.80 17.15
N HIS A 78 -2.46 -0.95 16.03
CA HIS A 78 -2.84 -1.80 14.91
C HIS A 78 -2.98 -3.25 15.40
N SER A 79 -4.22 -3.67 15.62
CA SER A 79 -4.57 -5.06 15.86
C SER A 79 -4.48 -5.78 14.52
N SER A 80 -3.50 -6.67 14.38
CA SER A 80 -3.37 -7.60 13.27
C SER A 80 -4.68 -8.37 13.10
N GLN A 81 -5.51 -7.96 12.14
CA GLN A 81 -6.73 -8.67 11.79
C GLN A 81 -6.36 -9.94 11.00
N SER A 82 -5.89 -10.97 11.70
CA SER A 82 -5.85 -12.34 11.18
C SER A 82 -7.23 -12.97 11.43
N GLY A 83 -8.21 -12.56 10.64
CA GLY A 83 -9.52 -13.22 10.57
C GLY A 83 -9.42 -14.44 9.67
N ILE A 84 -8.92 -15.56 10.20
CA ILE A 84 -9.09 -16.87 9.57
C ILE A 84 -10.54 -17.33 9.76
N ASN A 85 -11.43 -16.96 8.84
CA ASN A 85 -12.74 -17.59 8.74
C ASN A 85 -12.59 -18.99 8.14
N HIS A 86 -12.28 -19.99 8.96
CA HIS A 86 -12.54 -21.39 8.60
C HIS A 86 -14.01 -21.71 8.95
N THR A 87 -14.88 -21.51 7.98
CA THR A 87 -16.20 -22.14 7.95
C THR A 87 -16.03 -23.60 7.54
N THR A 88 -16.05 -24.53 8.50
CA THR A 88 -16.47 -25.91 8.26
C THR A 88 -17.10 -26.49 9.54
N SER A 89 -18.43 -26.37 9.65
CA SER A 89 -19.30 -27.45 10.14
C SER A 89 -20.08 -27.94 8.90
N PRO A 90 -20.62 -29.17 8.81
CA PRO A 90 -20.79 -30.21 9.85
C PRO A 90 -20.33 -31.62 9.38
N GLN A 91 -19.84 -32.49 10.27
CA GLN A 91 -19.92 -33.95 10.03
C GLN A 91 -20.31 -34.71 11.30
N GLU A 92 -21.57 -35.12 11.26
CA GLU A 92 -22.19 -36.36 11.73
C GLU A 92 -21.26 -37.59 11.82
N VAL A 93 -21.73 -38.60 12.58
CA VAL A 93 -21.19 -39.96 12.90
C VAL A 93 -20.32 -40.02 14.17
N ALA A 94 -20.61 -40.79 15.22
CA ALA A 94 -21.48 -41.95 15.42
C ALA A 94 -21.95 -42.03 16.90
#